data_AF-A0A4R6QJ40-F1
#
_entry.id   AF-A0A4R6QJ40-F1
#
_cell.length_a   1.000
_cell.length_b   1.000
_cell.length_c   1.000
_cell.angle_alpha   90.00
_cell.angle_beta   90.00
_cell.angle_gamma   90.00
#
_symmetry.space_group_name_H-M   'P 1'
#
loop_
_entity.id
_entity.type
_entity.pdbx_description
1 polymer ?
#
loop_
_entity_poly.entity_id
_entity_poly.type
_entity_poly.pdbx_seq_one_letter_code
_entity_poly.pdbx_strand_id
1 'polypeptide(L)'
;MNLLTAVLSSLALVAAVVSAAAAKQSAKYAADAGAALEKQHKLNELTQLVSTASQVVILADQVPRVAIHLVAMIRSNAIAAGGKGGSIERRLTEDVELRLGRVKELSERAKPFLSGSLAMLSGPVEEVVVRRMDMQALLFEAQGLRDQLIREHDQSFEQLVQWRSSRADQQSV
;
A
#
# COMPACT_ATOMS: atom_id res chain seq x y z
N MET A 1 -40.37 51.60 -42.42
CA MET A 1 -39.64 50.74 -41.47
C MET A 1 -40.67 50.19 -40.50
N ASN A 2 -40.87 48.88 -40.55
CA ASN A 2 -42.13 48.24 -40.21
C ASN A 2 -42.17 47.81 -38.75
N LEU A 3 -43.33 47.91 -38.10
CA LEU A 3 -43.61 47.35 -36.77
C LEU A 3 -43.13 45.88 -36.64
N LEU A 4 -43.14 45.14 -37.75
CA LEU A 4 -42.64 43.78 -37.88
C LEU A 4 -41.15 43.62 -37.53
N THR A 5 -40.29 44.59 -37.86
CA THR A 5 -38.85 44.54 -37.57
C THR A 5 -38.56 44.83 -36.09
N ALA A 6 -39.36 45.65 -35.43
CA ALA A 6 -39.24 45.93 -33.99
C ALA A 6 -39.66 44.72 -33.13
N VAL A 7 -40.72 44.00 -33.52
CA VAL A 7 -41.19 42.79 -32.83
C VAL A 7 -40.20 41.61 -33.01
N LEU A 8 -39.61 41.46 -34.19
CA LEU A 8 -38.57 40.45 -34.42
C LEU A 8 -37.28 40.75 -33.61
N SER A 9 -36.93 42.03 -33.46
CA SER A 9 -35.76 42.45 -32.67
C SER A 9 -35.95 42.22 -31.17
N SER A 10 -37.16 42.43 -30.64
CA SER A 10 -37.47 42.19 -29.23
C SER A 10 -37.57 40.70 -28.90
N LEU A 11 -38.12 39.86 -29.79
CA LEU A 11 -38.12 38.40 -29.65
C LEU A 11 -36.69 37.83 -29.68
N ALA A 12 -35.81 38.34 -30.54
CA ALA A 12 -34.41 37.95 -30.58
C ALA A 12 -33.65 38.34 -29.30
N LEU A 13 -33.96 39.50 -28.72
CA LEU A 13 -33.37 39.96 -27.45
C LEU A 13 -33.81 39.07 -26.27
N VAL A 14 -35.10 38.71 -26.21
CA VAL A 14 -35.63 37.81 -25.18
C VAL A 14 -35.06 36.40 -25.32
N ALA A 15 -34.94 35.88 -26.54
CA ALA A 15 -34.29 34.59 -26.80
C ALA A 15 -32.79 34.59 -26.45
N ALA A 16 -32.08 35.71 -26.68
CA ALA A 16 -30.68 35.87 -26.30
C ALA A 16 -30.49 35.94 -24.77
N VAL A 17 -31.39 36.60 -24.04
CA VAL A 17 -31.35 36.67 -22.57
C VAL A 17 -31.69 35.32 -21.93
N VAL A 18 -32.68 34.60 -22.46
CA VAL A 18 -33.07 33.27 -21.98
C VAL A 18 -31.97 32.24 -22.25
N SER A 19 -31.33 32.28 -23.43
CA SER A 19 -30.20 31.40 -23.74
C SER A 19 -28.95 31.70 -22.91
N ALA A 20 -28.65 32.97 -22.63
CA ALA A 20 -27.56 33.36 -21.73
C ALA A 20 -27.82 32.97 -20.26
N ALA A 21 -29.08 33.05 -19.80
CA ALA A 21 -29.49 32.60 -18.47
C ALA A 21 -29.41 31.06 -18.34
N ALA A 22 -29.88 30.33 -19.36
CA ALA A 22 -29.75 28.88 -19.43
C ALA A 22 -28.28 28.43 -19.49
N ALA A 23 -27.41 29.14 -20.22
CA ALA A 23 -25.98 28.86 -20.25
C ALA A 23 -25.30 29.12 -18.90
N LYS A 24 -25.65 30.20 -18.19
CA LYS A 24 -25.15 30.46 -16.82
C LYS A 24 -25.64 29.42 -15.82
N GLN A 25 -26.89 28.99 -15.93
CA GLN A 25 -27.46 28.00 -15.04
C GLN A 25 -26.88 26.60 -15.31
N SER A 26 -26.67 26.22 -16.57
CA SER A 26 -25.94 25.01 -16.96
C SER A 26 -24.47 25.05 -16.56
N ALA A 27 -23.80 26.21 -16.65
CA ALA A 27 -22.43 26.38 -16.17
C ALA A 27 -22.34 26.24 -14.64
N LYS A 28 -23.34 26.71 -13.90
CA LYS A 28 -23.44 26.50 -12.45
C LYS A 28 -23.66 25.02 -12.11
N TYR A 29 -24.58 24.33 -12.79
CA TYR A 29 -24.78 22.89 -12.58
C TYR A 29 -23.54 22.06 -12.98
N ALA A 30 -22.82 22.45 -14.02
CA ALA A 30 -21.57 21.82 -14.42
C ALA A 30 -20.44 22.08 -13.42
N ALA A 31 -20.36 23.28 -12.84
CA ALA A 31 -19.40 23.61 -11.79
C ALA A 31 -19.73 22.87 -10.48
N ASP A 32 -21.00 22.81 -10.08
CA ASP A 32 -21.47 22.08 -8.91
C ASP A 32 -21.24 20.56 -9.08
N ALA A 33 -21.49 20.02 -10.28
CA ALA A 33 -21.20 18.63 -10.61
C ALA A 33 -19.68 18.34 -10.63
N GLY A 34 -18.87 19.25 -11.18
CA GLY A 34 -17.41 19.14 -11.18
C GLY A 34 -16.83 19.13 -9.77
N ALA A 35 -17.27 20.03 -8.90
CA ALA A 35 -16.86 20.08 -7.49
C ALA A 35 -17.28 18.82 -6.71
N ALA A 36 -18.47 18.29 -6.98
CA ALA A 36 -18.92 17.03 -6.39
C ALA A 36 -18.06 15.83 -6.84
N LEU A 37 -17.68 15.80 -8.13
CA LEU A 37 -16.88 14.74 -8.72
C LEU A 37 -15.43 14.77 -8.23
N GLU A 38 -14.84 15.97 -8.09
CA GLU A 38 -13.51 16.17 -7.49
C GLU A 38 -13.49 15.73 -6.02
N LYS A 39 -14.53 16.10 -5.25
CA LYS A 39 -14.68 15.64 -3.86
C LYS A 39 -14.79 14.11 -3.78
N GLN A 40 -15.59 13.50 -4.66
CA GLN A 40 -15.73 12.04 -4.70
C GLN A 40 -14.41 11.35 -5.06
N HIS A 41 -13.68 11.88 -6.05
CA HIS A 41 -12.38 11.36 -6.42
C HIS A 41 -11.39 11.42 -5.26
N LYS A 42 -11.32 12.57 -4.56
CA LYS A 42 -10.49 12.74 -3.37
C LYS A 42 -10.82 11.71 -2.28
N LEU A 43 -12.10 11.48 -2.01
CA LEU A 43 -12.54 10.48 -1.02
C LEU A 43 -12.13 9.06 -1.42
N ASN A 44 -12.19 8.73 -2.70
CA ASN A 44 -11.73 7.43 -3.20
C ASN A 44 -10.22 7.27 -3.00
N GLU A 45 -9.41 8.25 -3.37
CA GLU A 45 -7.95 8.21 -3.20
C GLU A 45 -7.55 8.10 -1.73
N LEU A 46 -8.24 8.83 -0.84
CA LEU A 46 -8.03 8.74 0.60
C LEU A 46 -8.40 7.37 1.15
N THR A 47 -9.51 6.80 0.69
CA THR A 47 -9.94 5.44 1.08
C THR A 47 -8.90 4.41 0.66
N GLN A 48 -8.37 4.54 -0.56
CA GLN A 48 -7.30 3.66 -1.05
C GLN A 48 -6.03 3.82 -0.22
N LEU A 49 -5.59 5.05 0.05
CA LEU A 49 -4.41 5.34 0.88
C LEU A 49 -4.51 4.69 2.27
N VAL A 50 -5.65 4.86 2.96
CA VAL A 50 -5.88 4.26 4.28
C VAL A 50 -5.92 2.73 4.20
N SER A 51 -6.54 2.18 3.16
CA SER A 51 -6.58 0.74 2.93
C SER A 51 -5.19 0.16 2.69
N THR A 52 -4.37 0.79 1.84
CA THR A 52 -2.99 0.38 1.58
C THR A 52 -2.13 0.49 2.84
N ALA A 53 -2.27 1.59 3.61
CA ALA A 53 -1.55 1.74 4.88
C ALA A 53 -1.94 0.64 5.89
N SER A 54 -3.21 0.27 5.94
CA SER A 54 -3.69 -0.83 6.79
C SER A 54 -3.03 -2.15 6.39
N GLN A 55 -2.94 -2.42 5.09
CA GLN A 55 -2.28 -3.61 4.58
C GLN A 55 -0.79 -3.66 4.94
N VAL A 56 -0.07 -2.53 4.86
CA VAL A 56 1.33 -2.44 5.31
C VAL A 56 1.47 -2.83 6.78
N VAL A 57 0.62 -2.26 7.65
CA VAL A 57 0.69 -2.54 9.09
C VAL A 57 0.34 -3.99 9.41
N ILE A 58 -0.72 -4.54 8.78
CA ILE A 58 -1.11 -5.94 8.94
C ILE A 58 0.02 -6.88 8.51
N LEU A 59 0.62 -6.61 7.35
CA LEU A 59 1.70 -7.43 6.83
C LEU A 59 2.94 -7.36 7.73
N ALA A 60 3.26 -6.16 8.23
CA ALA A 60 4.36 -5.96 9.15
C ALA A 60 4.18 -6.71 10.48
N ASP A 61 2.94 -6.93 10.94
CA ASP A 61 2.64 -7.75 12.12
C ASP A 61 2.84 -9.26 11.87
N GLN A 62 2.69 -9.70 10.62
CA GLN A 62 2.84 -11.11 10.24
C GLN A 62 4.31 -11.52 10.08
N VAL A 63 5.17 -10.63 9.57
CA VAL A 63 6.58 -10.94 9.28
C VAL A 63 7.38 -11.46 10.49
N PRO A 64 7.25 -10.88 11.72
CA PRO A 64 7.91 -11.40 12.91
C PRO A 64 7.66 -12.89 13.16
N ARG A 65 6.46 -13.39 12.86
CA ARG A 65 6.14 -14.81 13.05
C ARG A 65 7.00 -15.69 12.14
N VAL A 66 7.08 -15.35 10.85
CA VAL A 66 7.91 -16.08 9.87
C VAL A 66 9.38 -16.01 10.26
N ALA A 67 9.86 -14.83 10.67
CA ALA A 67 11.25 -14.62 11.06
C ALA A 67 11.66 -15.48 12.27
N ILE A 68 10.79 -15.60 13.29
CA ILE A 68 11.05 -16.47 14.46
C ILE A 68 11.25 -17.92 14.01
N HIS A 69 10.42 -18.42 13.10
CA HIS A 69 10.56 -19.77 12.57
C HIS A 69 11.84 -19.95 11.76
N LEU A 70 12.20 -18.97 10.92
CA LEU A 70 13.46 -19.00 10.16
C LEU A 70 14.68 -19.04 11.08
N VAL A 71 14.74 -18.18 12.11
CA VAL A 71 15.84 -18.19 13.09
C VAL A 71 15.95 -19.55 13.80
N ALA A 72 14.82 -20.16 14.16
CA ALA A 72 14.82 -21.49 14.75
C ALA A 72 15.37 -22.57 13.79
N MET A 73 15.08 -22.47 12.49
CA MET A 73 15.62 -23.37 11.46
C MET A 73 17.12 -23.16 11.24
N ILE A 74 17.59 -21.90 11.13
CA ILE A 74 19.01 -21.56 11.01
C ILE A 74 19.81 -22.20 12.16
N ARG A 75 19.34 -22.03 13.39
CA ARG A 75 19.96 -22.62 14.58
C ARG A 75 19.96 -24.14 14.52
N SER A 76 18.84 -24.75 14.10
CA SER A 76 18.73 -26.20 13.98
C SER A 76 19.68 -26.78 12.92
N ASN A 77 19.84 -26.10 11.78
CA ASN A 77 20.81 -26.48 10.74
C ASN A 77 22.26 -26.31 11.22
N ALA A 78 22.57 -25.25 11.96
CA ALA A 78 23.89 -25.08 12.58
C ALA A 78 24.21 -26.24 13.55
N ILE A 79 23.24 -26.69 14.34
CA ILE A 79 23.37 -27.85 15.23
C ILE A 79 23.61 -29.13 14.43
N ALA A 80 22.81 -29.38 13.39
CA ALA A 80 22.93 -30.56 12.53
C ALA A 80 24.29 -30.66 11.85
N ALA A 81 24.86 -29.51 11.46
CA ALA A 81 26.20 -29.39 10.89
C ALA A 81 27.34 -29.45 11.94
N GLY A 82 27.03 -29.54 13.23
CA GLY A 82 28.02 -29.57 14.31
C GLY A 82 28.68 -28.21 14.63
N GLY A 83 28.13 -27.11 14.12
CA GLY A 83 28.71 -25.77 14.17
C GLY A 83 27.94 -24.76 15.03
N LYS A 84 27.41 -25.16 16.21
CA LYS A 84 26.68 -24.27 17.13
C LYS A 84 27.47 -22.98 17.42
N GLY A 85 26.83 -21.82 17.29
CA GLY A 85 27.40 -20.52 17.61
C GLY A 85 28.48 -20.05 16.61
N GLY A 86 28.54 -20.66 15.43
CA GLY A 86 29.48 -20.27 14.38
C GLY A 86 29.18 -18.90 13.77
N SER A 87 30.18 -18.31 13.10
CA SER A 87 30.08 -17.00 12.44
C SER A 87 28.94 -16.93 11.41
N ILE A 88 28.63 -18.06 10.76
CA ILE A 88 27.55 -18.17 9.76
C ILE A 88 26.17 -18.08 10.42
N GLU A 89 25.93 -18.81 11.51
CA GLU A 89 24.66 -18.78 12.25
C GLU A 89 24.35 -17.36 12.74
N ARG A 90 25.36 -16.70 13.33
CA ARG A 90 25.23 -15.33 13.82
C ARG A 90 24.92 -14.36 12.68
N ARG A 91 25.67 -14.41 11.58
CA ARG A 91 25.45 -13.54 10.41
C ARG A 91 24.04 -13.70 9.82
N LEU A 92 23.56 -14.94 9.67
CA LEU A 92 22.23 -15.19 9.12
C LEU A 92 21.13 -14.71 10.08
N THR A 93 21.33 -14.87 11.39
CA THR A 93 20.38 -14.36 12.40
C THR A 93 20.34 -12.83 12.40
N GLU A 94 21.50 -12.17 12.32
CA GLU A 94 21.60 -10.70 12.23
C GLU A 94 20.92 -10.16 10.95
N ASP A 95 21.06 -10.85 9.81
CA ASP A 95 20.38 -10.45 8.57
C ASP A 95 18.85 -10.50 8.71
N VAL A 96 18.31 -11.52 9.39
CA VAL A 96 16.87 -11.60 9.70
C VAL A 96 16.44 -10.45 10.62
N GLU A 97 17.25 -10.10 11.62
CA GLU A 97 16.98 -8.96 12.51
C GLU A 97 16.96 -7.62 11.77
N LEU A 98 17.88 -7.40 10.81
CA LEU A 98 17.90 -6.20 9.97
C LEU A 98 16.62 -6.08 9.15
N ARG A 99 16.14 -7.18 8.56
CA ARG A 99 14.89 -7.21 7.80
C ARG A 99 13.68 -6.95 8.70
N LEU A 100 13.67 -7.46 9.92
CA LEU A 100 12.64 -7.13 10.92
C LEU A 100 12.65 -5.66 11.30
N GLY A 101 13.84 -5.07 11.49
CA GLY A 101 14.00 -3.64 11.71
C GLY A 101 13.41 -2.82 10.58
N ARG A 102 13.68 -3.21 9.33
CA ARG A 102 13.13 -2.56 8.14
C ARG A 102 11.60 -2.67 8.08
N VAL A 103 11.03 -3.85 8.31
CA VAL A 103 9.57 -4.03 8.32
C VAL A 103 8.90 -3.19 9.41
N LYS A 104 9.53 -3.06 10.58
CA LYS A 104 9.05 -2.17 11.64
C LYS A 104 9.04 -0.71 11.19
N GLU A 105 10.11 -0.25 10.53
CA GLU A 105 10.17 1.10 9.96
C GLU A 105 9.04 1.37 8.96
N LEU A 106 8.76 0.41 8.05
CA LEU A 106 7.64 0.51 7.11
C LEU A 106 6.29 0.65 7.83
N SER A 107 6.08 -0.11 8.91
CA SER A 107 4.88 0.00 9.74
C SER A 107 4.76 1.36 10.41
N GLU A 108 5.84 1.89 10.99
CA GLU A 108 5.82 3.23 11.62
C GLU A 108 5.50 4.34 10.61
N ARG A 109 5.92 4.20 9.35
CA ARG A 109 5.57 5.13 8.26
C ARG A 109 4.10 5.03 7.84
N ALA A 110 3.47 3.85 7.98
CA ALA A 110 2.08 3.62 7.61
C ALA A 110 1.07 4.03 8.71
N LYS A 111 1.44 3.90 9.99
CA LYS A 111 0.57 4.21 11.13
C LYS A 111 -0.07 5.60 11.12
N PRO A 112 0.61 6.71 10.74
CA PRO A 112 0.01 8.04 10.72
C PRO A 112 -1.28 8.10 9.88
N PHE A 113 -1.34 7.33 8.80
CA PHE A 113 -2.48 7.30 7.89
C PHE A 113 -3.69 6.53 8.45
N LEU A 114 -3.50 5.73 9.51
CA LEU A 114 -4.57 4.99 10.20
C LEU A 114 -5.23 5.80 11.30
N SER A 115 -4.52 6.80 11.84
CA SER A 115 -4.99 7.61 12.97
C SER A 115 -6.14 8.57 12.63
N GLY A 116 -6.59 8.59 11.37
CA GLY A 116 -7.73 9.39 10.94
C GLY A 116 -7.53 10.91 11.07
N SER A 117 -6.28 11.37 11.25
CA SER A 117 -5.99 12.79 11.41
C SER A 117 -6.46 13.56 10.18
N LEU A 118 -7.45 14.42 10.40
CA LEU A 118 -8.01 15.37 9.44
C LEU A 118 -6.95 16.25 8.76
N ALA A 119 -5.77 16.40 9.36
CA ALA A 119 -4.65 17.13 8.76
C ALA A 119 -4.08 16.45 7.50
N MET A 120 -4.28 15.14 7.31
CA MET A 120 -3.89 14.46 6.06
C MET A 120 -4.98 14.54 4.98
N LEU A 121 -6.20 14.97 5.36
CA LEU A 121 -7.37 15.10 4.49
C LEU A 121 -7.50 16.50 3.86
N SER A 122 -6.70 17.47 4.28
CA SER A 122 -6.81 18.88 3.87
C SER A 122 -6.04 19.24 2.59
N GLY A 123 -5.10 18.40 2.12
CA GLY A 123 -4.30 18.65 0.92
C GLY A 123 -5.06 18.48 -0.41
N PRO A 124 -4.53 18.98 -1.54
CA PRO A 124 -5.10 18.75 -2.87
C PRO A 124 -5.08 17.26 -3.25
N VAL A 125 -5.89 16.86 -4.24
CA VAL A 125 -6.04 15.46 -4.66
C VAL A 125 -4.70 14.86 -5.10
N GLU A 126 -3.89 15.63 -5.80
CA GLU A 126 -2.58 15.22 -6.31
C GLU A 126 -1.63 14.81 -5.17
N GLU A 127 -1.67 15.52 -4.04
CA GLU A 127 -0.87 15.17 -2.86
C GLU A 127 -1.32 13.84 -2.25
N VAL A 128 -2.64 13.58 -2.24
CA VAL A 128 -3.18 12.29 -1.79
C VAL A 128 -2.73 11.16 -2.72
N VAL A 129 -2.76 11.38 -4.03
CA VAL A 129 -2.32 10.40 -5.03
C VAL A 129 -0.84 10.06 -4.85
N VAL A 130 0.03 11.06 -4.66
CA VAL A 130 1.46 10.85 -4.42
C VAL A 130 1.68 10.04 -3.15
N ARG A 131 1.02 10.41 -2.04
CA ARG A 131 1.09 9.66 -0.78
C ARG A 131 0.60 8.22 -0.93
N ARG A 132 -0.43 7.98 -1.75
CA ARG A 132 -0.93 6.64 -2.07
C ARG A 132 0.11 5.83 -2.82
N MET A 133 0.77 6.42 -3.82
CA MET A 133 1.84 5.76 -4.56
C MET A 133 3.02 5.39 -3.65
N ASP A 134 3.42 6.30 -2.76
CA ASP A 134 4.46 6.03 -1.76
C ASP A 134 4.04 4.87 -0.85
N MET A 135 2.81 4.89 -0.34
CA MET A 135 2.28 3.81 0.50
C MET A 135 2.24 2.47 -0.22
N GLN A 136 1.93 2.49 -1.51
CA GLN A 136 1.92 1.31 -2.36
C GLN A 136 3.35 0.75 -2.56
N ALA A 137 4.36 1.61 -2.68
CA ALA A 137 5.76 1.19 -2.68
C ALA A 137 6.15 0.52 -1.34
N LEU A 138 5.72 1.08 -0.20
CA LEU A 138 5.95 0.45 1.11
C LEU A 138 5.30 -0.92 1.22
N LEU A 139 4.09 -1.08 0.66
CA LEU A 139 3.40 -2.37 0.62
C LEU A 139 4.18 -3.39 -0.20
N PHE A 140 4.65 -3.02 -1.39
CA PHE A 140 5.48 -3.90 -2.22
C PHE A 140 6.78 -4.29 -1.52
N GLU A 141 7.44 -3.34 -0.85
CA GLU A 141 8.67 -3.62 -0.10
C GLU A 141 8.41 -4.61 1.06
N ALA A 142 7.36 -4.38 1.84
CA ALA A 142 6.98 -5.27 2.94
C ALA A 142 6.59 -6.68 2.44
N GLN A 143 5.93 -6.79 1.28
CA GLN A 143 5.63 -8.06 0.62
C GLN A 143 6.91 -8.78 0.18
N GLY A 144 7.83 -8.06 -0.47
CA GLY A 144 9.12 -8.61 -0.88
C GLY A 144 9.92 -9.18 0.29
N LEU A 145 9.98 -8.47 1.41
CA LEU A 145 10.67 -8.93 2.62
C LEU A 145 10.02 -10.18 3.22
N ARG A 146 8.69 -10.22 3.29
CA ARG A 146 7.96 -11.41 3.75
C ARG A 146 8.26 -12.62 2.86
N ASP A 147 8.15 -12.46 1.55
CA ASP A 147 8.33 -13.55 0.60
C ASP A 147 9.76 -14.08 0.60
N GLN A 148 10.76 -13.20 0.78
CA GLN A 148 12.15 -13.62 0.98
C GLN A 148 12.30 -14.48 2.24
N LEU A 149 11.75 -14.04 3.38
CA LEU A 149 11.82 -14.80 4.63
C LEU A 149 11.11 -16.15 4.55
N ILE A 150 9.96 -16.22 3.85
CA ILE A 150 9.26 -17.49 3.61
C ILE A 150 10.11 -18.44 2.77
N ARG A 151 10.69 -17.96 1.66
CA ARG A 151 11.54 -18.79 0.80
C ARG A 151 12.76 -19.33 1.55
N GLU A 152 13.42 -18.48 2.34
CA GLU A 152 14.58 -18.90 3.14
C GLU A 152 14.20 -19.88 4.24
N HIS A 153 13.01 -19.73 4.84
CA HIS A 153 12.47 -20.68 5.80
C HIS A 153 12.27 -22.04 5.16
N ASP A 154 11.61 -22.10 4.01
CA ASP A 154 11.29 -23.36 3.33
C ASP A 154 12.57 -24.08 2.87
N GLN A 155 13.54 -23.34 2.33
CA GLN A 155 14.86 -23.89 1.98
C GLN A 155 15.61 -24.42 3.20
N SER A 156 15.59 -23.69 4.32
CA SER A 156 16.24 -24.13 5.55
C SER A 156 15.59 -25.38 6.12
N PHE A 157 14.26 -25.48 6.01
CA PHE A 157 13.50 -26.66 6.43
C PHE A 157 13.82 -27.88 5.57
N GLU A 158 13.85 -27.73 4.23
CA GLU A 158 14.22 -28.81 3.31
C GLU A 158 15.61 -29.38 3.60
N GLN A 159 16.61 -28.51 3.83
CA GLN A 159 17.96 -28.93 4.22
C GLN A 159 17.97 -29.77 5.49
N LEU A 160 17.18 -29.37 6.50
CA LEU A 160 17.07 -30.11 7.76
C LEU A 160 16.44 -31.50 7.55
N VAL A 161 15.40 -31.59 6.72
CA VAL A 161 14.72 -32.85 6.38
C VAL A 161 15.65 -33.79 5.61
N GLN A 162 16.40 -33.28 4.64
CA GLN A 162 17.39 -34.06 3.88
C GLN A 162 18.51 -34.59 4.80
N TRP A 163 19.01 -33.75 5.71
CA TRP A 163 19.99 -34.20 6.69
C TRP A 163 19.43 -35.31 7.60
N ARG A 164 18.21 -35.16 8.11
CA ARG A 164 17.57 -36.18 8.97
C ARG A 164 17.37 -37.52 8.26
N SER A 165 16.91 -37.49 7.01
CA SER A 165 16.74 -38.72 6.20
C SER A 165 18.08 -39.41 5.95
N SER A 166 19.13 -38.67 5.58
CA SER A 166 20.46 -39.24 5.37
C SER A 166 21.07 -39.91 6.62
N ARG A 167 20.73 -39.42 7.81
CA ARG A 167 21.14 -40.02 9.09
C ARG A 167 20.35 -41.26 9.46
N ALA A 168 19.05 -41.29 9.15
CA ALA A 168 18.21 -42.47 9.39
C ALA A 168 18.71 -43.67 8.58
N ASP A 169 19.06 -43.45 7.32
CA ASP A 169 19.58 -44.49 6.42
C ASP A 169 20.95 -45.05 6.90
N GLN A 170 21.77 -44.23 7.54
CA GLN A 170 23.06 -44.64 8.11
C GLN A 170 22.95 -45.44 9.42
N GLN A 171 21.82 -45.34 10.13
CA GLN A 171 21.59 -46.07 11.40
C GLN A 171 20.90 -47.43 11.21
N SER A 172 20.35 -47.69 10.01
CA SER A 172 19.72 -48.96 9.64
C SER A 172 20.68 -50.00 9.03
N VAL A 173 21.99 -49.71 9.01
CA VAL A 173 23.08 -50.60 8.56
C VAL A 173 23.91 -51.03 9.77
#